data_AF-A0A7S1EHQ9-F1
#
_entry.id   AF-A0A7S1EHQ9-F1
#
_cell.length_a   1.000
_cell.length_b   1.000
_cell.length_c   1.000
_cell.angle_alpha   90.00
_cell.angle_beta   90.00
_cell.angle_gamma   90.00
#
_symmetry.space_group_name_H-M   'P 1'
#
loop_
_entity.id
_entity.type
_entity.pdbx_description
1 polymer ?
#
loop_
_entity_poly.entity_id
_entity_poly.type
_entity_poly.pdbx_seq_one_letter_code
_entity_poly.pdbx_strand_id
1 'polypeptide(L)'
;MRDRAGHISWEGERFHRDGHALYLRGSSSYIEWEGDPALLVLLIDDTERQRATQALRRQALHDELTDLPNRHAAVARLAELTAPGHPGFALLSADLDRFQLVNESLGHEVGDALLQAV
;
A
#
# COMPACT_ATOMS: atom_id res chain seq x y z
N MET A 1 14.75 -12.79 17.35
CA MET A 1 15.49 -14.07 17.41
C MET A 1 16.94 -13.75 17.08
N ARG A 2 17.86 -13.81 18.05
CA ARG A 2 19.28 -13.46 17.84
C ARG A 2 19.95 -14.63 17.10
N ASP A 3 20.37 -14.40 15.87
CA ASP A 3 21.24 -15.32 15.15
C ASP A 3 22.64 -15.29 15.79
N ARG A 4 23.28 -16.46 15.88
CA ARG A 4 24.58 -16.72 16.53
C ARG A 4 25.77 -16.01 15.86
N ALA A 5 25.54 -15.20 14.83
CA ALA A 5 26.54 -14.51 14.03
C ALA A 5 26.40 -12.97 14.06
N GLY A 6 26.06 -12.34 15.20
CA GLY A 6 26.15 -10.87 15.36
C GLY A 6 25.44 -10.02 14.30
N HIS A 7 24.54 -10.61 13.52
CA HIS A 7 23.89 -10.03 12.36
C HIS A 7 22.54 -9.47 12.79
N ILE A 8 22.34 -8.18 12.56
CA ILE A 8 21.08 -7.49 12.85
C ILE A 8 20.59 -6.89 11.54
N SER A 9 19.40 -7.30 11.11
CA SER A 9 18.69 -6.67 10.01
C SER A 9 17.49 -5.90 10.53
N TRP A 10 17.18 -4.79 9.86
CA TRP A 10 16.00 -3.99 10.12
C TRP A 10 15.50 -3.36 8.83
N GLU A 11 14.22 -3.06 8.80
CA GLU A 11 13.61 -2.28 7.74
C GLU A 11 12.61 -1.28 8.32
N GLY A 12 12.44 -0.14 7.66
CA GLY A 12 11.41 0.81 8.02
C GLY A 12 11.71 2.23 7.57
N GLU A 13 10.78 3.12 7.86
CA GLU A 13 10.88 4.53 7.51
C GLU A 13 11.92 5.27 8.34
N ARG A 14 12.66 6.15 7.68
CA ARG A 14 13.58 7.12 8.24
C ARG A 14 13.36 8.45 7.54
N PHE A 15 13.81 9.53 8.16
CA PHE A 15 13.71 10.85 7.57
C PHE A 15 15.10 11.32 7.15
N HIS A 16 15.22 11.75 5.90
CA HIS A 16 16.41 12.47 5.43
C HIS A 16 16.52 13.82 6.16
N ARG A 17 17.70 14.45 6.14
CA ARG A 17 17.96 15.70 6.87
C ARG A 17 17.02 16.84 6.44
N ASP A 18 16.60 16.86 5.19
CA ASP A 18 15.65 17.85 4.65
C ASP A 18 14.17 17.53 4.97
N GLY A 19 13.90 16.42 5.67
CA GLY A 19 12.57 16.03 6.13
C GLY A 19 11.82 15.04 5.25
N HIS A 20 12.30 14.65 4.06
CA HIS A 20 11.58 13.65 3.27
C HIS A 20 11.75 12.23 3.83
N ALA A 21 10.71 11.42 3.71
CA ALA A 21 10.72 10.03 4.18
C ALA A 21 11.47 9.12 3.19
N LEU A 22 12.30 8.25 3.74
CA LEU A 22 13.02 7.18 3.07
C LEU A 22 12.66 5.84 3.70
N TYR A 23 12.44 4.82 2.88
CA TYR A 23 12.33 3.45 3.36
C TYR A 23 13.69 2.78 3.26
N LEU A 24 14.32 2.51 4.41
CA LEU A 24 15.66 1.93 4.45
C LEU A 24 15.59 0.47 4.91
N ARG A 25 16.37 -0.37 4.23
CA ARG A 25 16.78 -1.67 4.76
C ARG A 25 18.20 -1.57 5.26
N GLY A 26 18.37 -1.80 6.55
CA GLY A 26 19.67 -1.81 7.20
C GLY A 26 20.08 -3.21 7.60
N SER A 27 21.36 -3.52 7.40
CA SER A 27 21.98 -4.71 7.96
C SER A 27 23.32 -4.34 8.58
N SER A 28 23.60 -4.90 9.75
CA SER A 28 24.87 -4.70 10.43
C SER A 28 25.49 -6.02 10.84
N SER A 29 26.79 -6.14 10.64
CA SER A 29 27.60 -7.29 11.04
C SER A 29 28.96 -6.84 11.55
N TYR A 30 29.48 -7.52 12.57
CA TYR A 30 30.87 -7.34 12.98
C TYR A 30 31.81 -7.99 11.95
N ILE A 31 32.83 -7.25 11.55
CA ILE A 31 33.88 -7.68 10.64
C ILE A 31 35.25 -7.37 11.24
N GLU A 32 36.29 -7.93 10.64
CA GLU A 32 37.67 -7.48 10.85
C GLU A 32 38.06 -6.58 9.67
N TRP A 33 38.55 -5.38 9.95
CA TRP A 33 38.99 -4.42 8.95
C TRP A 33 40.41 -3.97 9.29
N GLU A 34 41.36 -4.27 8.41
CA GLU A 34 42.79 -3.98 8.62
C GLU A 34 43.37 -4.57 9.94
N GLY A 35 42.80 -5.69 10.41
CA GLY A 35 43.22 -6.36 11.65
C GLY A 35 42.50 -5.87 12.90
N ASP A 36 41.65 -4.84 12.79
CA ASP A 36 40.87 -4.30 13.90
C ASP A 36 39.39 -4.68 13.81
N PRO A 37 38.70 -4.94 14.95
CA PRO A 37 37.27 -5.16 14.96
C PRO A 37 36.50 -3.91 14.49
N ALA A 38 35.63 -4.09 13.50
CA ALA A 38 34.79 -3.05 12.95
C ALA A 38 33.33 -3.50 12.82
N LEU A 39 32.42 -2.52 12.76
CA LEU A 39 31.01 -2.75 12.43
C LEU A 39 30.78 -2.36 10.97
N LEU A 40 30.48 -3.33 10.12
CA LEU A 40 29.98 -3.05 8.78
C LEU A 40 28.48 -2.75 8.88
N VAL A 41 28.09 -1.58 8.38
CA VAL A 41 26.69 -1.18 8.26
C VAL A 41 26.37 -0.99 6.78
N LEU A 42 25.43 -1.78 6.27
CA LEU A 42 24.85 -1.60 4.95
C LEU A 42 23.49 -0.94 5.11
N LEU A 43 23.27 0.16 4.39
CA LEU A 43 21.98 0.82 4.26
C LEU A 43 21.59 0.85 2.79
N ILE A 44 20.44 0.29 2.46
CA ILE A 44 19.87 0.33 1.12
C ILE A 44 18.62 1.20 1.17
N ASP A 45 18.60 2.23 0.32
CA ASP A 45 17.39 3.00 0.05
C ASP A 45 16.48 2.20 -0.89
N ASP A 46 15.30 1.84 -0.38
CA ASP A 46 14.30 1.05 -1.07
C ASP A 46 13.02 1.86 -1.34
N THR A 47 13.10 3.20 -1.18
CA THR A 47 11.95 4.11 -1.22
C THR A 47 11.21 4.05 -2.54
N GLU A 48 11.92 4.16 -3.66
CA GLU A 48 11.31 4.15 -5.00
C GLU A 48 10.63 2.82 -5.32
N ARG A 49 11.24 1.70 -4.90
CA ARG A 49 10.62 0.38 -5.06
C ARG A 49 9.34 0.25 -4.23
N GLN A 50 9.36 0.74 -3.00
CA GLN A 50 8.18 0.79 -2.11
C GLN A 50 7.06 1.63 -2.74
N ARG A 51 7.37 2.85 -3.19
CA ARG A 51 6.43 3.74 -3.89
C ARG A 51 5.84 3.10 -5.13
N ALA A 52 6.67 2.51 -5.99
CA ALA A 52 6.20 1.80 -7.19
C ALA A 52 5.30 0.62 -6.83
N THR A 53 5.65 -0.16 -5.81
CA THR A 53 4.83 -1.29 -5.33
C THR A 53 3.48 -0.81 -4.79
N GLN A 54 3.47 0.28 -4.01
CA GLN A 54 2.25 0.88 -3.48
C GLN A 54 1.36 1.44 -4.59
N ALA A 55 1.95 2.10 -5.59
CA ALA A 55 1.25 2.62 -6.76
C ALA A 55 0.60 1.48 -7.56
N LEU A 56 1.36 0.41 -7.86
CA LEU A 56 0.83 -0.78 -8.53
C LEU A 56 -0.30 -1.42 -7.73
N ARG A 57 -0.15 -1.51 -6.41
CA ARG A 57 -1.19 -2.05 -5.52
C ARG A 57 -2.45 -1.20 -5.55
N ARG A 58 -2.31 0.14 -5.52
CA ARG A 58 -3.43 1.08 -5.62
C ARG A 58 -4.13 0.93 -6.97
N GLN A 59 -3.39 0.91 -8.08
CA GLN A 59 -3.94 0.70 -9.42
C GLN A 59 -4.66 -0.65 -9.56
N ALA A 60 -4.16 -1.70 -8.91
CA ALA A 60 -4.80 -3.02 -8.97
C ALA A 60 -6.08 -3.12 -8.13
N LEU A 61 -6.19 -2.36 -7.04
CA LEU A 61 -7.21 -2.56 -6.00
C LEU A 61 -8.16 -1.38 -5.80
N HIS A 62 -7.91 -0.22 -6.40
CA HIS A 62 -8.75 0.97 -6.30
C HIS A 62 -9.30 1.37 -7.66
N ASP A 63 -10.45 2.04 -7.64
CA ASP A 63 -11.02 2.73 -8.78
C ASP A 63 -10.38 4.12 -8.92
N GLU A 64 -9.94 4.48 -10.12
CA GLU A 64 -9.17 5.72 -10.32
C GLU A 64 -10.01 7.00 -10.17
N LEU A 65 -11.32 6.92 -10.43
CA LEU A 65 -12.22 8.07 -10.36
C LEU A 65 -12.60 8.38 -8.91
N THR A 66 -12.99 7.35 -8.15
CA THR A 66 -13.57 7.50 -6.80
C THR A 66 -12.57 7.26 -5.66
N ASP A 67 -11.39 6.70 -5.97
CA ASP A 67 -10.41 6.17 -4.99
C ASP A 67 -10.96 5.08 -4.05
N LEU A 68 -12.17 4.58 -4.30
CA LEU A 68 -12.75 3.48 -3.54
C LEU A 68 -12.13 2.14 -3.95
N PRO A 69 -12.18 1.12 -3.08
CA PRO A 69 -11.80 -0.23 -3.47
C PRO A 69 -12.61 -0.69 -4.69
N ASN A 70 -11.92 -1.14 -5.72
CA ASN A 70 -12.57 -1.60 -6.94
C ASN A 70 -13.25 -2.97 -6.74
N ARG A 71 -13.91 -3.46 -7.79
CA ARG A 71 -14.60 -4.76 -7.75
C ARG A 71 -13.68 -5.93 -7.39
N HIS A 72 -12.41 -5.93 -7.83
CA HIS A 72 -11.48 -7.00 -7.47
C HIS A 72 -11.19 -7.01 -5.97
N ALA A 73 -10.96 -5.83 -5.37
CA ALA A 73 -10.77 -5.71 -3.93
C ALA A 73 -12.02 -6.13 -3.14
N ALA A 74 -13.21 -5.72 -3.59
CA ALA A 74 -14.48 -6.11 -2.97
C ALA A 74 -14.70 -7.63 -2.99
N VAL A 75 -14.44 -8.29 -4.13
CA VAL A 75 -14.56 -9.76 -4.26
C VAL A 75 -13.54 -10.50 -3.41
N ALA A 76 -12.29 -10.03 -3.38
CA ALA A 76 -11.26 -10.61 -2.51
C ALA A 76 -11.66 -10.52 -1.04
N ARG A 77 -12.20 -9.36 -0.61
CA ARG A 77 -12.69 -9.18 0.76
C ARG A 77 -13.90 -10.06 1.08
N LEU A 78 -14.83 -10.22 0.15
CA LEU A 78 -15.97 -11.13 0.32
C LEU A 78 -15.50 -12.59 0.48
N ALA A 79 -14.50 -13.02 -0.29
CA ALA A 79 -13.94 -14.37 -0.16
C ALA A 79 -13.40 -14.61 1.26
N GLU A 80 -12.67 -13.65 1.84
CA GLU A 80 -12.20 -13.71 3.22
C GLU A 80 -13.37 -13.81 4.22
N LEU A 81 -14.38 -12.96 4.08
CA LEU A 81 -15.54 -12.92 4.98
C LEU A 81 -16.42 -14.16 4.90
N THR A 82 -16.40 -14.88 3.78
CA THR A 82 -17.12 -16.16 3.61
C THR A 82 -16.33 -17.37 4.10
N ALA A 83 -15.08 -17.20 4.55
CA ALA A 83 -14.28 -18.32 5.04
C ALA A 83 -14.86 -18.93 6.34
N PRO A 84 -14.68 -20.24 6.57
CA PRO A 84 -15.17 -20.90 7.78
C PRO A 84 -14.65 -20.22 9.05
N GLY A 85 -15.54 -20.00 10.02
CA GLY A 85 -15.19 -19.39 11.32
C GLY A 85 -15.24 -17.86 11.35
N HIS A 86 -15.53 -17.19 10.23
CA HIS A 86 -15.85 -15.77 10.26
C HIS A 86 -17.27 -15.52 10.81
N PRO A 87 -17.49 -14.42 11.56
CA PRO A 87 -18.84 -13.99 11.94
C PRO A 87 -19.69 -13.67 10.71
N GLY A 88 -21.02 -13.73 10.86
CA GLY A 88 -21.94 -13.32 9.79
C GLY A 88 -21.74 -11.85 9.39
N PHE A 89 -21.94 -11.56 8.10
CA PHE A 89 -21.83 -10.22 7.54
C PHE A 89 -23.09 -9.86 6.75
N ALA A 90 -23.28 -8.56 6.48
CA ALA A 90 -24.29 -8.05 5.57
C ALA A 90 -23.59 -7.45 4.34
N LEU A 91 -24.18 -7.66 3.16
CA LEU A 91 -23.76 -7.03 1.91
C LEU A 91 -24.88 -6.10 1.46
N LEU A 92 -24.55 -4.82 1.26
CA LEU A 92 -25.41 -3.84 0.61
C LEU A 92 -24.91 -3.62 -0.82
N SER A 93 -25.82 -3.73 -1.77
CA SER A 93 -25.61 -3.27 -3.14
C SER A 93 -26.57 -2.10 -3.36
N ALA A 94 -26.03 -0.95 -3.71
CA ALA A 94 -26.78 0.26 -3.99
C ALA A 94 -26.30 0.87 -5.31
N ASP A 95 -27.22 1.51 -6.02
CA ASP A 95 -26.99 2.22 -7.26
C ASP A 95 -27.46 3.68 -7.15
N LEU A 96 -26.92 4.53 -8.02
CA LEU A 96 -27.35 5.92 -8.14
C LEU A 96 -28.50 6.01 -9.13
N ASP A 97 -29.69 6.29 -8.62
CA ASP A 97 -30.90 6.48 -9.44
C ASP A 97 -30.70 7.56 -10.50
N ARG A 98 -31.07 7.23 -11.75
CA ARG A 98 -31.03 8.15 -12.90
C ARG A 98 -29.64 8.72 -13.21
N PHE A 99 -28.56 8.06 -12.79
CA PHE A 99 -27.19 8.51 -13.09
C PHE A 99 -26.94 8.71 -14.59
N GLN A 100 -27.50 7.84 -15.44
CA GLN A 100 -27.41 7.99 -16.90
C GLN A 100 -28.02 9.31 -17.40
N LEU A 101 -29.13 9.77 -16.82
CA LEU A 101 -29.76 11.05 -17.20
C LEU A 101 -28.86 12.23 -16.87
N VAL A 102 -28.10 12.16 -15.76
CA VAL A 102 -27.10 13.18 -15.39
C VAL A 102 -26.01 13.23 -16.46
N ASN A 103 -25.45 12.07 -16.84
CA ASN A 103 -24.44 11.99 -17.90
C ASN A 103 -24.94 12.55 -19.23
N GLU A 104 -26.17 12.21 -19.63
CA GLU A 104 -26.75 12.65 -20.90
C GLU A 104 -27.12 14.14 -20.92
N SER A 105 -27.58 14.68 -19.79
CA SER A 105 -28.08 16.06 -19.70
C SER A 105 -26.99 17.08 -19.35
N LEU A 106 -26.01 16.68 -18.53
CA LEU A 106 -25.01 17.56 -17.93
C LEU A 106 -23.57 17.17 -18.32
N GLY A 107 -23.38 16.06 -19.02
CA GLY A 107 -22.09 15.56 -19.46
C GLY A 107 -21.41 14.64 -18.45
N HIS A 108 -20.47 13.82 -18.95
CA HIS A 108 -19.75 12.85 -18.13
C HIS A 108 -18.92 13.49 -17.01
N GLU A 109 -18.34 14.68 -17.22
CA GLU A 109 -17.55 15.36 -16.17
C GLU A 109 -18.40 15.67 -14.92
N VAL A 110 -19.68 16.01 -15.10
CA VAL A 110 -20.61 16.23 -13.99
C VAL A 110 -21.01 14.91 -13.33
N GLY A 111 -21.15 13.84 -14.11
CA GLY A 111 -21.35 12.50 -13.58
C GLY A 111 -20.17 12.01 -12.75
N ASP A 112 -18.96 12.25 -13.22
CA ASP A 112 -17.71 11.91 -12.53
C ASP A 112 -17.61 12.66 -11.20
N ALA A 113 -17.87 13.98 -11.21
CA ALA A 113 -17.92 14.79 -10.00
C ALA A 113 -19.01 14.33 -9.03
N LEU A 114 -20.17 13.88 -9.53
CA LEU A 114 -21.22 13.29 -8.71
C LEU A 114 -20.73 12.00 -8.04
N LEU A 115 -20.12 11.07 -8.80
CA LEU A 115 -19.56 9.83 -8.25
C LEU A 115 -18.50 10.07 -7.18
N GLN A 116 -17.69 11.11 -7.31
CA GLN A 116 -16.68 11.49 -6.31
C GLN A 116 -17.28 12.09 -5.03
N ALA A 117 -18.51 12.60 -5.09
CA ALA A 117 -19.15 13.29 -3.97
C ALA A 117 -19.99 12.37 -3.07
N VAL A 118 -20.32 11.14 -3.51
CA VAL A 118 -21.19 10.19 -2.78
C VAL A 118 -20.40 9.10 -2.06
#